data_AF-A0A7C2PEK7-F1
#
_entry.id   AF-A0A7C2PEK7-F1
#
_cell.length_a   1.000
_cell.length_b   1.000
_cell.length_c   1.000
_cell.angle_alpha   90.00
_cell.angle_beta   90.00
_cell.angle_gamma   90.00
#
_symmetry.space_group_name_H-M   'P 1'
#
loop_
_entity.id
_entity.type
_entity.pdbx_description
1 polymer ?
#
loop_
_entity_poly.entity_id
_entity_poly.type
_entity_poly.pdbx_seq_one_letter_code
_entity_poly.pdbx_strand_id
1 'polypeptide(L)'
;MTSTSPAIGWRARLGWNRSSSFLLGMFFTTIVVIGIVWWPLLADYVGSYDPRFPWWAQTDWLLLGVFAFMTLAIVSRADLRRDLRTVGVGLAGGLVIESWGTQTGLWTYYTFERPPLWILPAWPVASLAIDRLTSRLQPLFDRLPRGAMLAVYAVVFAGFLALMLAFVWPTIDRSLTMSALALCAFLIAVPRQPATALATFAAGSGLGYFLELWGTTRACWTYYTLETPPMFSVLAHGMAAVAFWRSAEAISSVARRIARSAGRIRRRSSEARQGPALTAPDEANL
;
A
#
# COMPACT_ATOMS: atom_id res chain seq x y z
N MET A 1 -45.38 10.51 3.89
CA MET A 1 -43.99 10.95 4.16
C MET A 1 -43.26 9.83 4.88
N THR A 2 -42.57 8.98 4.13
CA THR A 2 -41.79 7.86 4.68
C THR A 2 -40.49 8.39 5.27
N SER A 3 -40.40 8.34 6.60
CA SER A 3 -39.19 8.54 7.38
C SER A 3 -38.10 7.57 6.90
N THR A 4 -37.20 8.05 6.04
CA THR A 4 -35.94 7.35 5.75
C THR A 4 -35.05 7.48 6.98
N SER A 5 -34.96 6.39 7.75
CA SER A 5 -34.15 6.32 8.96
C SER A 5 -32.69 6.76 8.65
N PRO A 6 -32.15 7.77 9.35
CA PRO A 6 -30.82 8.36 9.07
C PRO A 6 -29.66 7.36 9.28
N ALA A 7 -29.91 6.23 9.95
CA ALA A 7 -28.94 5.16 10.15
C ALA A 7 -28.51 4.45 8.84
N ILE A 8 -29.30 4.55 7.77
CA ILE A 8 -29.00 3.88 6.49
C ILE A 8 -28.03 4.73 5.64
N GLY A 9 -28.03 6.05 5.81
CA GLY A 9 -27.28 6.97 4.96
C GLY A 9 -25.76 6.84 5.07
N TRP A 10 -25.22 6.68 6.28
CA TRP A 10 -23.76 6.65 6.49
C TRP A 10 -23.12 5.33 6.01
N ARG A 11 -23.81 4.19 6.21
CA ARG A 11 -23.33 2.87 5.74
C ARG A 11 -23.23 2.83 4.23
N ALA A 12 -24.25 3.34 3.54
CA ALA A 12 -24.26 3.43 2.08
C ALA A 12 -23.16 4.36 1.55
N ARG A 13 -22.94 5.52 2.18
CA ARG A 13 -21.89 6.48 1.79
C ARG A 13 -20.48 5.91 1.96
N LEU A 14 -20.22 5.17 3.03
CA LEU A 14 -18.92 4.53 3.29
C LEU A 14 -18.73 3.21 2.53
N GLY A 15 -19.79 2.69 1.89
CA GLY A 15 -19.79 1.36 1.27
C GLY A 15 -19.52 0.24 2.28
N TRP A 16 -20.09 0.38 3.48
CA TRP A 16 -19.91 -0.57 4.57
C TRP A 16 -20.50 -1.93 4.20
N ASN A 17 -19.72 -3.00 4.31
CA ASN A 17 -20.15 -4.36 3.97
C ASN A 17 -19.74 -5.39 5.05
N ARG A 18 -20.02 -6.68 4.80
CA ARG A 18 -19.65 -7.76 5.73
C ARG A 18 -18.12 -7.83 5.94
N SER A 19 -17.34 -7.66 4.87
CA SER A 19 -15.88 -7.58 4.94
C SER A 19 -15.40 -6.40 5.79
N SER A 20 -16.06 -5.24 5.72
CA SER A 20 -15.75 -4.08 6.58
C SER A 20 -15.92 -4.42 8.06
N SER A 21 -17.02 -5.10 8.39
CA SER A 21 -17.32 -5.51 9.78
C SER A 21 -16.33 -6.58 10.27
N PHE A 22 -15.97 -7.53 9.39
CA PHE A 22 -14.95 -8.53 9.68
C PHE A 22 -13.57 -7.91 9.92
N LEU A 23 -13.12 -7.01 9.04
CA LEU A 23 -11.83 -6.31 9.20
C LEU A 23 -11.81 -5.46 10.46
N LEU A 24 -12.89 -4.76 10.78
CA LEU A 24 -12.99 -3.99 12.02
C LEU A 24 -12.95 -4.89 13.26
N GLY A 25 -13.65 -6.03 13.23
CA GLY A 25 -13.61 -7.02 14.31
C GLY A 25 -12.21 -7.60 14.50
N MET A 26 -11.54 -7.97 13.40
CA MET A 26 -10.14 -8.42 13.42
C MET A 26 -9.22 -7.34 13.98
N PHE A 27 -9.40 -6.09 13.58
CA PHE A 27 -8.63 -4.94 14.08
C PHE A 27 -8.77 -4.76 15.60
N PHE A 28 -10.00 -4.73 16.13
CA PHE A 28 -10.20 -4.62 17.58
C PHE A 28 -9.66 -5.83 18.33
N THR A 29 -9.81 -7.03 17.75
CA THR A 29 -9.21 -8.25 18.32
C THR A 29 -7.70 -8.13 18.39
N THR A 30 -7.05 -7.63 17.33
CA THR A 30 -5.61 -7.37 17.30
C THR A 30 -5.19 -6.34 18.33
N ILE A 31 -5.95 -5.24 18.51
CA ILE A 31 -5.66 -4.24 19.56
C ILE A 31 -5.69 -4.89 20.95
N VAL A 32 -6.69 -5.72 21.23
CA VAL A 32 -6.79 -6.44 22.51
C VAL A 32 -5.59 -7.37 22.71
N VAL A 33 -5.23 -8.15 21.68
CA VAL A 33 -4.06 -9.04 21.73
C VAL A 33 -2.77 -8.24 21.97
N ILE A 34 -2.56 -7.13 21.25
CA ILE A 34 -1.40 -6.25 21.45
C ILE A 34 -1.40 -5.71 22.88
N GLY A 35 -2.52 -5.19 23.37
CA GLY A 35 -2.61 -4.66 24.73
C GLY A 35 -2.29 -5.69 25.82
N ILE A 36 -2.67 -6.95 25.60
CA ILE A 36 -2.34 -8.06 26.52
C ILE A 36 -0.84 -8.42 26.42
N VAL A 37 -0.33 -8.65 25.21
CA VAL A 37 1.05 -9.12 25.01
C VAL A 37 2.06 -8.02 25.35
N TRP A 38 1.74 -6.76 25.06
CA TRP A 38 2.61 -5.59 25.25
C TRP A 38 2.27 -4.82 26.52
N TRP A 39 1.53 -5.43 27.45
CA TRP A 39 1.15 -4.79 28.71
C TRP A 39 2.33 -4.14 29.45
N PRO A 40 3.54 -4.76 29.55
CA PRO A 40 4.67 -4.11 30.19
C PRO A 40 5.07 -2.79 29.52
N LEU A 41 5.11 -2.75 28.18
CA LEU A 41 5.40 -1.53 27.42
C LEU A 41 4.31 -0.47 27.63
N LEU A 42 3.04 -0.89 27.66
CA LEU A 42 1.93 0.01 27.94
C LEU A 42 2.03 0.58 29.35
N ALA A 43 2.42 -0.23 30.34
CA ALA A 43 2.64 0.22 31.70
C ALA A 43 3.79 1.23 31.79
N ASP A 44 4.90 1.01 31.08
CA ASP A 44 6.01 1.97 31.00
C ASP A 44 5.59 3.27 30.32
N TYR A 45 4.82 3.18 29.22
CA TYR A 45 4.27 4.35 28.53
C TYR A 45 3.34 5.15 29.44
N VAL A 46 2.42 4.48 30.15
CA VAL A 46 1.55 5.13 31.13
C VAL A 46 2.36 5.69 32.30
N GLY A 47 3.45 5.03 32.69
CA GLY A 47 4.39 5.51 33.71
C GLY A 47 5.14 6.79 33.32
N SER A 48 5.26 7.08 32.03
CA SER A 48 5.82 8.35 31.54
C SER A 48 4.86 9.55 31.69
N TYR A 49 3.60 9.30 32.05
CA TYR A 49 2.60 10.34 32.27
C TYR A 49 2.98 11.25 33.44
N ASP A 50 3.10 12.54 33.16
CA ASP A 50 3.35 13.57 34.16
C ASP A 50 2.05 14.32 34.48
N PRO A 51 1.46 14.14 35.68
CA PRO A 51 0.20 14.79 36.06
C PRO A 51 0.31 16.32 36.16
N ARG A 52 1.54 16.89 36.15
CA ARG A 52 1.75 18.35 36.09
C ARG A 52 1.33 18.95 34.76
N PHE A 53 1.30 18.15 33.69
CA PHE A 53 0.86 18.58 32.38
C PHE A 53 -0.54 18.02 32.07
N PRO A 54 -1.41 18.80 31.40
CA PRO A 54 -2.70 18.27 30.95
C PRO A 54 -2.52 17.05 30.05
N TRP A 55 -3.37 16.04 30.22
CA TRP A 55 -3.28 14.78 29.45
C TRP A 55 -3.36 15.00 27.94
N TRP A 56 -4.13 16.00 27.49
CA TRP A 56 -4.26 16.33 26.08
C TRP A 56 -2.97 16.90 25.48
N ALA A 57 -2.07 17.48 26.28
CA ALA A 57 -0.78 17.96 25.79
C ALA A 57 0.24 16.81 25.63
N GLN A 58 0.06 15.72 26.38
CA GLN A 58 0.93 14.54 26.35
C GLN A 58 0.45 13.48 25.34
N THR A 59 -0.76 13.65 24.79
CA THR A 59 -1.37 12.71 23.84
C THR A 59 -0.83 12.96 22.43
N ASP A 60 -0.37 11.90 21.74
CA ASP A 60 0.05 12.02 20.35
C ASP A 60 -1.14 12.06 19.39
N TRP A 61 -1.76 13.23 19.28
CA TRP A 61 -2.92 13.46 18.41
C TRP A 61 -2.64 13.20 16.93
N LEU A 62 -1.39 13.39 16.48
CA LEU A 62 -1.02 13.12 15.10
C LEU A 62 -1.06 11.61 14.82
N LEU A 63 -0.48 10.80 15.70
CA LEU A 63 -0.56 9.34 15.60
C LEU A 63 -2.01 8.86 15.60
N LEU A 64 -2.79 9.30 16.59
CA LEU A 64 -4.19 8.91 16.73
C LEU A 64 -5.01 9.32 15.49
N GLY A 65 -4.79 10.53 14.98
CA GLY A 65 -5.46 11.04 13.79
C GLY A 65 -5.13 10.23 12.54
N VAL A 66 -3.85 9.96 12.29
CA VAL A 66 -3.40 9.17 11.13
C VAL A 66 -3.90 7.74 11.22
N PHE A 67 -3.83 7.12 12.40
CA PHE A 67 -4.30 5.77 12.62
C PHE A 67 -5.82 5.64 12.48
N ALA A 68 -6.59 6.58 13.05
CA ALA A 68 -8.03 6.63 12.88
C ALA A 68 -8.42 6.82 11.41
N PHE A 69 -7.75 7.73 10.71
CA PHE A 69 -7.96 7.97 9.29
C PHE A 69 -7.67 6.73 8.45
N MET A 70 -6.51 6.08 8.63
CA MET A 70 -6.18 4.85 7.90
C MET A 70 -7.17 3.74 8.21
N THR A 71 -7.58 3.57 9.47
CA THR A 71 -8.58 2.57 9.86
C THR A 71 -9.89 2.80 9.11
N LEU A 72 -10.41 4.03 9.13
CA LEU A 72 -11.63 4.41 8.40
C LEU A 72 -11.49 4.23 6.88
N ALA A 73 -10.33 4.57 6.32
CA ALA A 73 -10.05 4.37 4.91
C ALA A 73 -10.09 2.88 4.55
N ILE A 74 -9.41 2.03 5.30
CA ILE A 74 -9.30 0.58 5.05
C ILE A 74 -10.66 -0.11 5.11
N VAL A 75 -11.46 0.17 6.15
CA VAL A 75 -12.78 -0.46 6.31
C VAL A 75 -13.79 0.02 5.27
N SER A 76 -13.58 1.21 4.70
CA SER A 76 -14.44 1.69 3.62
C SER A 76 -14.28 0.83 2.36
N ARG A 77 -15.40 0.28 1.87
CA ARG A 77 -15.46 -0.60 0.69
C ARG A 77 -14.45 -1.77 0.73
N ALA A 78 -14.35 -2.42 1.88
CA ALA A 78 -13.42 -3.55 2.07
C ALA A 78 -13.66 -4.71 1.08
N ASP A 79 -12.56 -5.26 0.53
CA ASP A 79 -12.55 -6.40 -0.39
C ASP A 79 -11.37 -7.31 -0.03
N LEU A 80 -11.63 -8.38 0.73
CA LEU A 80 -10.61 -9.28 1.24
C LEU A 80 -9.67 -9.84 0.16
N ARG A 81 -10.17 -10.08 -1.06
CA ARG A 81 -9.35 -10.68 -2.13
C ARG A 81 -8.40 -9.66 -2.74
N ARG A 82 -8.84 -8.42 -2.91
CA ARG A 82 -7.97 -7.31 -3.31
C ARG A 82 -7.01 -6.98 -2.18
N ASP A 83 -7.52 -6.87 -0.97
CA ASP A 83 -6.77 -6.43 0.21
C ASP A 83 -5.65 -7.41 0.55
N LEU A 84 -5.88 -8.73 0.48
CA LEU A 84 -4.83 -9.71 0.74
C LEU A 84 -3.66 -9.59 -0.24
N ARG A 85 -3.93 -9.25 -1.51
CA ARG A 85 -2.87 -8.99 -2.50
C ARG A 85 -2.10 -7.72 -2.16
N THR A 86 -2.81 -6.66 -1.77
CA THR A 86 -2.20 -5.41 -1.31
C THR A 86 -1.36 -5.62 -0.06
N VAL A 87 -1.81 -6.43 0.89
CA VAL A 87 -1.06 -6.80 2.09
C VAL A 87 0.22 -7.54 1.73
N GLY A 88 0.15 -8.57 0.87
CA GLY A 88 1.33 -9.32 0.46
C GLY A 88 2.37 -8.46 -0.26
N VAL A 89 1.93 -7.59 -1.17
CA VAL A 89 2.83 -6.65 -1.86
C VAL A 89 3.37 -5.59 -0.89
N GLY A 90 2.56 -5.08 0.02
CA GLY A 90 2.98 -4.10 1.03
C GLY A 90 4.03 -4.67 1.97
N LEU A 91 3.89 -5.93 2.42
CA LEU A 91 4.90 -6.61 3.25
C LEU A 91 6.23 -6.77 2.50
N ALA A 92 6.19 -7.34 1.30
CA ALA A 92 7.41 -7.59 0.52
C ALA A 92 8.09 -6.29 0.08
N GLY A 93 7.29 -5.32 -0.37
CA GLY A 93 7.78 -4.00 -0.77
C GLY A 93 8.32 -3.19 0.38
N GLY A 94 7.65 -3.21 1.54
CA GLY A 94 8.15 -2.59 2.78
C GLY A 94 9.49 -3.18 3.20
N LEU A 95 9.63 -4.51 3.18
CA LEU A 95 10.92 -5.16 3.47
C LEU A 95 12.04 -4.67 2.55
N VAL A 96 11.76 -4.54 1.24
CA VAL A 96 12.75 -4.04 0.27
C VAL A 96 13.12 -2.59 0.54
N ILE A 97 12.15 -1.72 0.85
CA ILE A 97 12.41 -0.29 1.10
C ILE A 97 13.16 -0.09 2.41
N GLU A 98 12.75 -0.75 3.49
CA GLU A 98 13.45 -0.70 4.78
C GLU A 98 14.87 -1.25 4.65
N SER A 99 15.05 -2.33 3.89
CA SER A 99 16.39 -2.88 3.61
C SER A 99 17.23 -1.86 2.84
N TRP A 100 16.67 -1.22 1.82
CA TRP A 100 17.38 -0.21 1.05
C TRP A 100 17.82 0.97 1.94
N GLY A 101 16.90 1.61 2.65
CA GLY A 101 17.23 2.81 3.41
C GLY A 101 18.18 2.59 4.58
N THR A 102 17.90 1.58 5.40
CA THR A 102 18.66 1.35 6.63
C THR A 102 20.03 0.74 6.36
N GLN A 103 20.17 -0.13 5.34
CA GLN A 103 21.47 -0.72 4.98
C GLN A 103 22.38 0.28 4.27
N THR A 104 21.81 1.24 3.53
CA THR A 104 22.59 2.30 2.85
C THR A 104 22.87 3.50 3.75
N GLY A 105 22.21 3.59 4.92
CA GLY A 105 22.37 4.70 5.85
C GLY A 105 21.59 5.96 5.47
N LEU A 106 20.61 5.86 4.57
CA LEU A 106 19.76 6.99 4.20
C LEU A 106 18.87 7.43 5.37
N TRP A 107 18.45 6.50 6.21
CA TRP A 107 17.82 6.76 7.51
C TRP A 107 18.22 5.71 8.54
N THR A 108 18.09 6.07 9.82
CA THR A 108 18.33 5.17 10.94
C THR A 108 17.15 5.23 11.90
N TYR A 109 16.70 4.07 12.38
CA TYR A 109 15.70 3.96 13.44
C TYR A 109 16.34 4.06 14.82
N TYR A 110 15.57 4.49 15.81
CA TYR A 110 16.02 4.53 17.20
C TYR A 110 16.45 3.15 17.75
N THR A 111 15.96 2.05 17.17
CA THR A 111 16.37 0.67 17.53
C THR A 111 17.66 0.21 16.84
N PHE A 112 18.18 0.97 15.89
CA PHE A 112 19.36 0.62 15.07
C PHE A 112 19.25 -0.69 14.24
N GLU A 113 18.06 -1.32 14.18
CA GLU A 113 17.82 -2.51 13.37
C GLU A 113 17.89 -2.22 11.85
N ARG A 114 18.37 -3.20 11.06
CA ARG A 114 18.57 -3.08 9.60
C ARG A 114 18.26 -4.39 8.85
N PRO A 115 17.08 -4.55 8.21
CA PRO A 115 15.89 -3.71 8.34
C PRO A 115 15.16 -3.95 9.68
N PRO A 116 14.46 -2.96 10.23
CA PRO A 116 13.60 -3.16 11.40
C PRO A 116 12.39 -4.02 11.05
N LEU A 117 12.28 -5.21 11.63
CA LEU A 117 11.14 -6.09 11.35
C LEU A 117 9.86 -5.59 12.03
N TRP A 118 9.98 -4.81 13.10
CA TRP A 118 8.86 -4.31 13.89
C TRP A 118 7.97 -3.32 13.12
N ILE A 119 8.51 -2.59 12.13
CA ILE A 119 7.73 -1.63 11.34
C ILE A 119 7.08 -2.25 10.09
N LEU A 120 7.50 -3.46 9.68
CA LEU A 120 6.95 -4.12 8.49
C LEU A 120 5.42 -4.25 8.48
N PRO A 121 4.72 -4.51 9.61
CA PRO A 121 3.26 -4.53 9.63
C PRO A 121 2.59 -3.19 9.27
N ALA A 122 3.27 -2.06 9.42
CA ALA A 122 2.74 -0.74 9.07
C ALA A 122 2.60 -0.55 7.55
N TRP A 123 3.47 -1.18 6.76
CA TRP A 123 3.48 -1.07 5.30
C TRP A 123 2.18 -1.57 4.64
N PRO A 124 1.63 -2.75 4.98
CA PRO A 124 0.29 -3.16 4.55
C PRO A 124 -0.82 -2.20 4.93
N VAL A 125 -0.79 -1.65 6.15
CA VAL A 125 -1.82 -0.72 6.63
C VAL A 125 -1.82 0.55 5.76
N ALA A 126 -0.65 1.16 5.57
CA ALA A 126 -0.49 2.30 4.69
C ALA A 126 -0.89 1.97 3.24
N SER A 127 -0.46 0.82 2.72
CA SER A 127 -0.76 0.39 1.35
C SER A 127 -2.27 0.23 1.10
N LEU A 128 -3.00 -0.35 2.06
CA LEU A 128 -4.46 -0.47 1.98
C LEU A 128 -5.14 0.91 2.05
N ALA A 129 -4.71 1.79 2.95
CA ALA A 129 -5.24 3.14 3.03
C ALA A 129 -5.00 3.92 1.71
N ILE A 130 -3.79 3.82 1.14
CA ILE A 130 -3.43 4.46 -0.13
C ILE A 130 -4.24 3.89 -1.30
N ASP A 131 -4.49 2.58 -1.36
CA ASP A 131 -5.37 1.98 -2.38
C ASP A 131 -6.77 2.60 -2.36
N ARG A 132 -7.30 2.84 -1.15
CA ARG A 132 -8.61 3.46 -0.95
C ARG A 132 -8.61 4.95 -1.28
N LEU A 133 -7.54 5.67 -0.98
CA LEU A 133 -7.38 7.07 -1.36
C LEU A 133 -7.21 7.23 -2.86
N THR A 134 -6.41 6.38 -3.49
CA THR A 134 -6.23 6.34 -4.95
C THR A 134 -7.57 6.24 -5.65
N SER A 135 -8.44 5.32 -5.21
CA SER A 135 -9.78 5.16 -5.79
C SER A 135 -10.67 6.41 -5.66
N ARG A 136 -10.47 7.22 -4.61
CA ARG A 136 -11.19 8.49 -4.39
C ARG A 136 -10.62 9.64 -5.21
N LEU A 137 -9.30 9.65 -5.42
CA LEU A 137 -8.61 10.66 -6.21
C LEU A 137 -8.70 10.38 -7.72
N GLN A 138 -8.88 9.13 -8.13
CA GLN A 138 -8.93 8.70 -9.53
C GLN A 138 -9.84 9.60 -10.41
N PRO A 139 -11.09 9.95 -10.00
CA PRO A 139 -11.96 10.76 -10.84
C PRO A 139 -11.44 12.18 -11.10
N LEU A 140 -10.56 12.72 -10.24
CA LEU A 140 -9.92 14.02 -10.49
C LEU A 140 -8.95 13.94 -11.67
N PHE A 141 -8.17 12.86 -11.72
CA PHE A 141 -7.20 12.65 -12.78
C PHE A 141 -7.88 12.20 -14.08
N ASP A 142 -8.89 11.33 -14.03
CA ASP A 142 -9.61 10.86 -15.23
C ASP A 142 -10.27 11.99 -16.04
N ARG A 143 -10.51 13.16 -15.42
CA ARG A 143 -11.07 14.36 -16.07
C ARG A 143 -10.05 15.18 -16.85
N LEU A 144 -8.75 14.94 -16.67
CA LEU A 144 -7.72 15.72 -17.37
C LEU A 144 -7.64 15.31 -18.85
N PRO A 145 -7.59 16.28 -19.78
CA PRO A 145 -7.28 16.00 -21.17
C PRO A 145 -5.96 15.25 -21.32
N ARG A 146 -5.87 14.35 -22.30
CA ARG A 146 -4.69 13.47 -22.50
C ARG A 146 -3.36 14.23 -22.54
N GLY A 147 -3.31 15.38 -23.22
CA GLY A 147 -2.10 16.22 -23.27
C GLY A 147 -1.67 16.75 -21.91
N ALA A 148 -2.62 17.32 -21.16
CA ALA A 148 -2.39 17.81 -19.80
C ALA A 148 -1.98 16.67 -18.85
N MET A 149 -2.64 15.52 -18.94
CA MET A 149 -2.32 14.31 -18.17
C MET A 149 -0.85 13.88 -18.36
N LEU A 150 -0.39 13.83 -19.61
CA LEU A 150 0.98 13.43 -19.92
C LEU A 150 1.99 14.50 -19.50
N ALA A 151 1.66 15.79 -19.64
CA ALA A 151 2.51 16.88 -19.15
C ALA A 151 2.67 16.84 -17.62
N VAL A 152 1.57 16.68 -16.88
CA VAL A 152 1.59 16.53 -15.41
C VAL A 152 2.39 15.30 -15.01
N TYR A 153 2.17 14.16 -15.68
CA TYR A 153 2.95 12.94 -15.45
C TYR A 153 4.44 13.20 -15.63
N ALA A 154 4.85 13.80 -16.76
CA ALA A 154 6.24 14.07 -17.05
C ALA A 154 6.87 14.99 -16.01
N VAL A 155 6.21 16.09 -15.64
CA VAL A 155 6.72 17.05 -14.64
C VAL A 155 6.87 16.39 -13.27
N VAL A 156 5.82 15.68 -12.80
CA VAL A 156 5.83 15.06 -11.46
C VAL A 156 6.92 14.00 -11.36
N PHE A 157 7.02 13.09 -12.33
CA PHE A 157 7.96 11.98 -12.24
C PHE A 157 9.39 12.38 -12.61
N ALA A 158 9.60 13.34 -13.51
CA ALA A 158 10.93 13.91 -13.74
C ALA A 158 11.43 14.68 -12.51
N GLY A 159 10.55 15.47 -11.89
CA GLY A 159 10.85 16.19 -10.64
C GLY A 159 11.19 15.22 -9.50
N PHE A 160 10.41 14.14 -9.34
CA PHE A 160 10.72 13.09 -8.37
C PHE A 160 12.08 12.44 -8.64
N LEU A 161 12.40 12.10 -9.90
CA LEU A 161 13.67 11.45 -10.23
C LEU A 161 14.88 12.37 -9.97
N ALA A 162 14.75 13.66 -10.30
CA ALA A 162 15.78 14.65 -9.99
C ALA A 162 16.01 14.77 -8.47
N LEU A 163 14.93 14.83 -7.69
CA LEU A 163 15.00 14.87 -6.23
C LEU A 163 15.60 13.58 -5.67
N MET A 164 15.24 12.42 -6.22
CA MET A 164 15.78 11.12 -5.84
C MET A 164 17.29 11.08 -6.06
N LEU A 165 17.78 11.51 -7.23
CA LEU A 165 19.21 11.55 -7.52
C LEU A 165 19.98 12.43 -6.55
N ALA A 166 19.45 13.61 -6.22
CA ALA A 166 20.06 14.50 -5.23
C ALA A 166 20.10 13.87 -3.83
N PHE A 167 18.99 13.26 -3.40
CA PHE A 167 18.88 12.65 -2.08
C PHE A 167 19.74 11.39 -1.92
N VAL A 168 19.84 10.55 -2.95
CA VAL A 168 20.57 9.28 -2.83
C VAL A 168 22.05 9.42 -3.19
N TRP A 169 22.48 10.59 -3.63
CA TRP A 169 23.85 10.87 -4.08
C TRP A 169 24.94 10.35 -3.12
N PRO A 170 24.83 10.50 -1.79
CA PRO A 170 25.84 10.01 -0.85
C PRO A 170 25.97 8.47 -0.81
N THR A 171 25.02 7.75 -1.40
CA THR A 171 24.93 6.28 -1.37
C THR A 171 24.89 5.68 -2.77
N ILE A 172 25.26 6.45 -3.81
CA ILE A 172 25.18 6.03 -5.21
C ILE A 172 26.07 4.80 -5.52
N ASP A 173 27.11 4.59 -4.72
CA ASP A 173 28.01 3.44 -4.78
C ASP A 173 27.36 2.15 -4.25
N ARG A 174 26.21 2.24 -3.57
CA ARG A 174 25.54 1.09 -2.97
C ARG A 174 24.63 0.40 -3.99
N SER A 175 24.75 -0.93 -4.07
CA SER A 175 23.96 -1.75 -5.00
C SER A 175 22.44 -1.61 -4.78
N LEU A 176 21.99 -1.45 -3.53
CA LEU A 176 20.58 -1.23 -3.21
C LEU A 176 20.06 0.12 -3.73
N THR A 177 20.87 1.18 -3.64
CA THR A 177 20.55 2.49 -4.22
C THR A 177 20.47 2.44 -5.74
N MET A 178 21.43 1.77 -6.38
CA MET A 178 21.40 1.58 -7.84
C MET A 178 20.18 0.77 -8.28
N SER A 179 19.81 -0.26 -7.51
CA SER A 179 18.60 -1.06 -7.78
C SER A 179 17.32 -0.23 -7.63
N ALA A 180 17.24 0.61 -6.59
CA ALA A 180 16.11 1.51 -6.38
C ALA A 180 15.97 2.55 -7.51
N LEU A 181 17.09 3.15 -7.93
CA LEU A 181 17.13 4.10 -9.05
C LEU A 181 16.69 3.44 -10.36
N ALA A 182 17.25 2.26 -10.68
CA ALA A 182 16.90 1.51 -11.88
C ALA A 182 15.41 1.14 -11.90
N LEU A 183 14.88 0.68 -10.76
CA LEU A 183 13.46 0.36 -10.63
C LEU A 183 12.59 1.61 -10.83
N CYS A 184 12.91 2.74 -10.19
CA CYS A 184 12.14 3.97 -10.34
C CYS A 184 12.18 4.49 -11.78
N ALA A 185 13.36 4.53 -12.40
CA ALA A 185 13.52 4.92 -13.80
C ALA A 185 12.70 4.01 -14.73
N PHE A 186 12.73 2.69 -14.52
CA PHE A 186 11.91 1.74 -15.29
C PHE A 186 10.41 2.00 -15.13
N LEU A 187 9.94 2.20 -13.90
CA LEU A 187 8.52 2.46 -13.62
C LEU A 187 8.03 3.76 -14.25
N ILE A 188 8.87 4.81 -14.23
CA ILE A 188 8.58 6.12 -14.81
C ILE A 188 8.56 6.04 -16.34
N ALA A 189 9.53 5.36 -16.95
CA ALA A 189 9.70 5.27 -18.40
C ALA A 189 8.65 4.39 -19.10
N VAL A 190 7.99 3.48 -18.38
CA VAL A 190 6.99 2.56 -18.95
C VAL A 190 5.60 2.82 -18.37
N PRO A 191 4.97 3.99 -18.66
CA PRO A 191 3.65 4.31 -18.16
C PRO A 191 2.61 3.37 -18.79
N ARG A 192 1.77 2.75 -17.95
CA ARG A 192 0.59 2.00 -18.44
C ARG A 192 -0.72 2.75 -18.28
N GLN A 193 -0.89 3.43 -17.16
CA GLN A 193 -2.09 4.22 -16.84
C GLN A 193 -1.64 5.49 -16.10
N PRO A 194 -1.27 6.56 -16.83
CA PRO A 194 -0.73 7.79 -16.22
C PRO A 194 -1.65 8.39 -15.16
N ALA A 195 -2.97 8.37 -15.40
CA ALA A 195 -3.99 8.84 -14.45
C ALA A 195 -3.92 8.10 -13.11
N THR A 196 -3.92 6.76 -13.17
CA THR A 196 -3.83 5.90 -11.98
C THR A 196 -2.49 6.06 -11.28
N ALA A 197 -1.38 6.19 -12.04
CA ALA A 197 -0.06 6.41 -11.46
C ALA A 197 0.00 7.74 -10.70
N LEU A 198 -0.54 8.83 -11.27
CA LEU A 198 -0.61 10.13 -10.61
C LEU A 198 -1.54 10.13 -9.40
N ALA A 199 -2.71 9.48 -9.50
CA ALA A 199 -3.62 9.33 -8.36
C ALA A 199 -2.98 8.53 -7.22
N THR A 200 -2.25 7.46 -7.56
CA THR A 200 -1.53 6.62 -6.59
C THR A 200 -0.37 7.37 -5.96
N PHE A 201 0.41 8.09 -6.75
CA PHE A 201 1.50 8.93 -6.28
C PHE A 201 0.98 10.02 -5.35
N ALA A 202 -0.08 10.74 -5.73
CA ALA A 202 -0.69 11.78 -4.90
C ALA A 202 -1.26 11.21 -3.58
N ALA A 203 -1.95 10.07 -3.63
CA ALA A 203 -2.47 9.40 -2.44
C ALA A 203 -1.32 8.95 -1.50
N GLY A 204 -0.27 8.35 -2.06
CA GLY A 204 0.90 7.89 -1.32
C GLY A 204 1.67 9.04 -0.69
N SER A 205 1.95 10.11 -1.44
CA SER A 205 2.62 11.32 -0.91
C SER A 205 1.77 12.04 0.13
N GLY A 206 0.44 12.10 -0.08
CA GLY A 206 -0.48 12.73 0.86
C GLY A 206 -0.53 12.01 2.22
N LEU A 207 -0.63 10.68 2.22
CA LEU A 207 -0.54 9.90 3.46
C LEU A 207 0.90 9.92 4.03
N GLY A 208 1.89 9.80 3.16
CA GLY A 208 3.32 9.81 3.48
C GLY A 208 3.75 11.08 4.21
N TYR A 209 3.20 12.25 3.86
CA TYR A 209 3.47 13.49 4.58
C TYR A 209 3.18 13.36 6.09
N PHE A 210 2.02 12.83 6.45
CA PHE A 210 1.64 12.69 7.86
C PHE A 210 2.42 11.58 8.57
N LEU A 211 2.73 10.49 7.86
CA LEU A 211 3.55 9.40 8.40
C LEU A 211 4.98 9.86 8.68
N GLU A 212 5.59 10.60 7.75
CA GLU A 212 6.94 11.15 7.90
C GLU A 212 6.98 12.26 8.95
N LEU A 213 5.97 13.14 8.95
CA LEU A 213 5.87 14.18 9.97
C LEU A 213 5.80 13.56 11.37
N TRP A 214 4.99 12.50 11.53
CA TRP A 214 4.91 11.77 12.79
C TRP A 214 6.26 11.11 13.13
N GLY A 215 6.79 10.26 12.26
CA GLY A 215 7.98 9.47 12.57
C GLY A 215 9.22 10.32 12.84
N THR A 216 9.44 11.36 12.04
CA THR A 216 10.63 12.22 12.17
C THR A 216 10.53 13.19 13.35
N THR A 217 9.35 13.74 13.67
CA THR A 217 9.20 14.62 14.84
C THR A 217 9.24 13.89 16.19
N ARG A 218 9.04 12.56 16.19
CA ARG A 218 9.20 11.70 17.39
C ARG A 218 10.51 10.92 17.40
N ALA A 219 11.41 11.20 16.44
CA ALA A 219 12.66 10.48 16.27
C ALA A 219 12.51 8.95 16.19
N CYS A 220 11.37 8.46 15.69
CA CYS A 220 11.20 7.04 15.38
C CYS A 220 12.21 6.62 14.30
N TRP A 221 12.44 7.49 13.33
CA TRP A 221 13.57 7.41 12.42
C TRP A 221 14.08 8.81 12.11
N THR A 222 15.37 8.88 11.77
CA THR A 222 16.05 10.11 11.38
C THR A 222 16.77 9.90 10.07
N TYR A 223 16.53 10.80 9.11
CA TYR A 223 17.24 10.81 7.84
C TYR A 223 18.61 11.45 7.98
N TYR A 224 19.54 11.08 7.10
CA TYR A 224 20.88 11.70 7.07
C TYR A 224 20.82 13.22 6.82
N THR A 225 19.74 13.74 6.24
CA THR A 225 19.50 15.18 6.00
C THR A 225 19.01 15.93 7.23
N LEU A 226 18.58 15.23 8.29
CA LEU A 226 17.99 15.79 9.51
C LEU A 226 16.70 16.62 9.31
N GLU A 227 16.09 16.57 8.13
CA GLU A 227 14.84 17.27 7.83
C GLU A 227 13.62 16.60 8.51
N THR A 228 12.59 17.39 8.83
CA THR A 228 11.35 16.91 9.48
C THR A 228 10.09 17.54 8.87
N PRO A 229 9.31 16.84 8.03
CA PRO A 229 9.70 15.66 7.26
C PRO A 229 10.55 16.05 6.02
N PRO A 230 11.49 15.22 5.57
CA PRO A 230 12.22 15.46 4.32
C PRO A 230 11.28 15.39 3.12
N MET A 231 11.32 16.37 2.21
CA MET A 231 10.42 16.40 1.05
C MET A 231 10.58 15.15 0.16
N PHE A 232 11.81 14.65 0.01
CA PHE A 232 12.07 13.42 -0.74
C PHE A 232 11.33 12.22 -0.13
N SER A 233 11.42 12.03 1.19
CA SER A 233 10.78 10.90 1.87
C SER A 233 9.27 10.89 1.66
N VAL A 234 8.63 12.07 1.75
CA VAL A 234 7.20 12.25 1.49
C VAL A 234 6.84 11.81 0.08
N LEU A 235 7.59 12.26 -0.93
CA LEU A 235 7.35 11.88 -2.32
C LEU A 235 7.73 10.41 -2.62
N ALA A 236 8.69 9.85 -1.88
CA ALA A 236 9.09 8.46 -1.99
C ALA A 236 7.96 7.51 -1.57
N HIS A 237 7.12 7.87 -0.60
CA HIS A 237 5.88 7.14 -0.31
C HIS A 237 4.94 7.09 -1.52
N GLY A 238 4.80 8.19 -2.25
CA GLY A 238 4.07 8.25 -3.51
C GLY A 238 4.62 7.27 -4.55
N MET A 239 5.93 7.29 -4.76
CA MET A 239 6.58 6.38 -5.73
C MET A 239 6.52 4.91 -5.29
N ALA A 240 6.68 4.64 -3.99
CA ALA A 240 6.53 3.31 -3.42
C ALA A 240 5.13 2.75 -3.65
N ALA A 241 4.09 3.58 -3.44
CA ALA A 241 2.71 3.20 -3.73
C ALA A 241 2.50 2.85 -5.22
N VAL A 242 3.10 3.63 -6.14
CA VAL A 242 3.07 3.33 -7.58
C VAL A 242 3.74 1.99 -7.86
N ALA A 243 4.90 1.72 -7.26
CA ALA A 243 5.61 0.45 -7.40
C ALA A 243 4.76 -0.73 -6.88
N PHE A 244 4.11 -0.58 -5.73
CA PHE A 244 3.27 -1.62 -5.14
C PHE A 244 2.04 -1.92 -6.01
N TRP A 245 1.34 -0.89 -6.47
CA TRP A 245 0.23 -1.05 -7.39
C TRP A 245 0.66 -1.80 -8.67
N ARG A 246 1.78 -1.41 -9.27
CA ARG A 246 2.34 -2.06 -10.48
C ARG A 246 2.70 -3.53 -10.23
N SER A 247 3.28 -3.84 -9.07
CA SER A 247 3.58 -5.21 -8.66
C SER A 247 2.32 -6.04 -8.47
N ALA A 248 1.27 -5.48 -7.84
CA ALA A 248 -0.01 -6.15 -7.66
C ALA A 248 -0.69 -6.47 -9.01
N GLU A 249 -0.62 -5.55 -9.98
CA GLU A 249 -1.11 -5.77 -11.34
C GLU A 249 -0.33 -6.88 -12.08
N ALA A 250 0.99 -6.88 -11.93
CA ALA A 250 1.86 -7.89 -12.52
C ALA A 250 1.54 -9.29 -12.00
N ILE A 251 1.48 -9.44 -10.66
CA ILE A 251 1.11 -10.70 -10.00
C ILE A 251 -0.27 -11.17 -10.46
N SER A 252 -1.25 -10.26 -10.51
CA SER A 252 -2.62 -10.59 -10.95
C SER A 252 -2.65 -11.03 -12.42
N SER A 253 -1.80 -10.44 -13.26
CA SER A 253 -1.70 -10.80 -14.68
C SER A 253 -1.08 -12.16 -14.90
N VAL A 254 -0.03 -12.49 -14.15
CA VAL A 254 0.61 -13.81 -14.17
C VAL A 254 -0.35 -14.88 -13.67
N ALA A 255 -1.00 -14.66 -12.52
CA ALA A 255 -1.97 -15.60 -11.95
C ALA A 255 -3.12 -15.91 -12.94
N ARG A 256 -3.66 -14.90 -13.63
CA ARG A 256 -4.69 -15.10 -14.67
C ARG A 256 -4.19 -15.91 -15.86
N ARG A 257 -2.93 -15.72 -16.29
CA ARG A 257 -2.34 -16.50 -17.39
C ARG A 257 -2.18 -17.97 -16.99
N ILE A 258 -1.67 -18.24 -15.79
CA ILE A 258 -1.52 -19.60 -15.26
C ILE A 258 -2.87 -20.31 -15.18
N ALA A 259 -3.89 -19.65 -14.63
CA ALA A 259 -5.24 -20.23 -14.52
C ALA A 259 -5.85 -20.59 -15.89
N ARG A 260 -5.66 -19.73 -16.90
CA ARG A 260 -6.14 -20.01 -18.28
C ARG A 260 -5.42 -21.19 -18.90
N SER A 261 -4.11 -21.32 -18.70
CA SER A 261 -3.32 -22.45 -19.19
C SER A 261 -3.77 -23.77 -18.54
N ALA A 262 -3.97 -23.78 -17.22
CA ALA A 262 -4.48 -24.95 -16.50
C ALA A 262 -5.89 -25.37 -16.96
N GLY A 263 -6.78 -24.40 -17.21
CA GLY A 263 -8.12 -24.66 -17.75
C GLY A 263 -8.10 -25.29 -19.15
N ARG A 264 -7.20 -24.83 -20.03
CA ARG A 264 -7.01 -25.43 -21.36
C ARG A 264 -6.49 -26.86 -21.29
N ILE A 265 -5.56 -27.15 -20.37
CA ILE A 265 -5.04 -28.50 -20.15
C ILE A 265 -6.18 -29.44 -19.70
N ARG A 266 -6.98 -29.02 -18.71
CA ARG A 266 -8.09 -29.82 -18.19
C ARG A 266 -9.13 -30.15 -19.25
N ARG A 267 -9.45 -29.19 -20.14
CA ARG A 267 -10.40 -29.38 -21.25
C ARG A 267 -9.87 -30.35 -22.31
N ARG A 268 -8.60 -30.24 -22.70
CA ARG A 268 -7.98 -31.21 -23.61
C ARG A 268 -7.94 -32.61 -23.03
N SER A 269 -7.69 -32.75 -21.72
CA SER A 269 -7.72 -34.05 -21.04
C SER A 269 -9.13 -34.64 -20.94
N SER A 270 -10.19 -33.83 -20.85
CA SER A 270 -11.57 -34.34 -20.90
C SER A 270 -11.98 -34.76 -22.31
N GLU A 271 -11.62 -33.96 -23.33
CA GLU A 271 -11.88 -34.27 -24.74
C GLU A 271 -11.13 -35.54 -25.18
N ALA A 272 -9.90 -35.76 -24.71
CA ALA A 272 -9.14 -36.99 -24.98
C ALA A 272 -9.71 -38.24 -24.26
N ARG A 273 -10.40 -38.08 -23.11
CA ARG A 273 -11.07 -39.19 -22.42
C ARG A 273 -12.42 -39.53 -23.02
N GLN A 274 -13.11 -38.57 -23.62
CA GLN A 274 -14.33 -38.79 -24.40
C GLN A 274 -13.98 -39.21 -25.84
N GLY A 275 -13.04 -40.15 -25.99
CA GLY A 275 -12.54 -40.62 -27.29
C GLY A 275 -13.64 -40.82 -28.32
N PRO A 276 -13.32 -40.70 -29.63
CA PRO A 276 -14.31 -40.67 -30.70
C PRO A 276 -15.33 -41.78 -30.47
N ALA A 277 -16.60 -41.39 -30.31
CA ALA A 277 -17.68 -42.34 -30.18
C ALA A 277 -17.47 -43.36 -31.30
N LEU A 278 -17.20 -44.61 -30.94
CA LEU A 278 -17.14 -45.71 -31.88
C LEU A 278 -18.48 -45.68 -32.60
N THR A 279 -18.50 -45.07 -33.78
CA THR A 279 -19.62 -45.14 -34.70
C THR A 279 -19.77 -46.62 -34.97
N ALA A 280 -20.82 -47.20 -34.38
CA ALA A 280 -21.19 -48.58 -34.63
C ALA A 280 -21.18 -48.77 -36.16
N PRO A 281 -20.53 -49.81 -36.67
CA PRO A 281 -20.52 -50.06 -38.10
C PRO A 281 -21.98 -50.14 -38.58
N ASP A 282 -22.30 -49.33 -39.59
CA ASP A 282 -23.57 -49.42 -40.31
C ASP A 282 -23.76 -50.88 -40.73
N GLU A 283 -24.77 -51.54 -40.14
CA GLU A 283 -25.30 -52.79 -40.67
C GLU A 283 -25.98 -52.48 -42.01
N ALA A 284 -25.16 -52.47 -43.06
CA ALA A 284 -25.61 -52.54 -44.43
C ALA A 284 -25.99 -53.98 -44.77
N ASN A 285 -27.25 -54.14 -45.21
CA ASN A 285 -27.74 -55.14 -46.16
C ASN A 285 -27.53 -56.63 -45.83
N LEU A 286 -28.58 -57.25 -45.30
CA LEU A 286 -29.09 -58.57 -45.72
C LEU A 286 -30.61 -58.57 -45.70
#